data_AF-A0A8J6MKC2-F1
#
_entry.id   AF-A0A8J6MKC2-F1
#
_cell.length_a   1.000
_cell.length_b   1.000
_cell.length_c   1.000
_cell.angle_alpha   90.00
_cell.angle_beta   90.00
_cell.angle_gamma   90.00
#
_symmetry.space_group_name_H-M   'P 1'
#
loop_
_entity.id
_entity.type
_entity.pdbx_description
1 polymer ?
#
loop_
_entity_poly.entity_id
_entity_poly.type
_entity_poly.pdbx_seq_one_letter_code
_entity_poly.pdbx_strand_id
1 'polypeptide(L)'
;MKILKNPIVLLIVFLMAFGSYYFQKRRLTPPSPPASKQEGGKATKEKVGEIKIVAKEEIAPATSDTRVAEAQKTILHLMAEGVIPIPTQQVNSNLRFIVKPNPIGFHCAAGDFDIMQVMTTSPTSKIFTISVESMDKGAFQTSQAYSLSDMGKKAPFAVDVPSADGAYGLYLCIDSQQKKLCSTSPNLDPHTWGQSDKKTKEMAEGHTLYFQLLVVKNNIAYVIPGAKWGKQNLEKLTQDLGPWLGPDAKYLEKMNAKLEALTPLPAVVLGHDLTIPLKYLEGKCG
;
A
#
# COMPACT_ATOMS: atom_id res chain seq x y z
N MET A 1 -23.94 -57.52 -0.26
CA MET A 1 -24.00 -56.08 0.06
C MET A 1 -24.86 -55.86 1.29
N LYS A 2 -24.25 -55.58 2.45
CA LYS A 2 -24.94 -55.19 3.70
C LYS A 2 -24.44 -53.81 4.08
N ILE A 3 -24.89 -52.78 3.37
CA ILE A 3 -24.56 -51.39 3.70
C ILE A 3 -25.88 -50.65 3.91
N LEU A 4 -25.96 -49.93 5.03
CA LEU A 4 -27.05 -49.08 5.51
C LEU A 4 -28.22 -49.76 6.24
N LYS A 5 -27.97 -50.15 7.49
CA LYS A 5 -29.01 -50.18 8.55
C LYS A 5 -28.82 -49.07 9.59
N ASN A 6 -27.90 -48.12 9.37
CA ASN A 6 -27.68 -47.03 10.31
C ASN A 6 -28.57 -45.84 9.94
N PRO A 7 -29.60 -45.51 10.75
CA PRO A 7 -30.54 -44.43 10.46
C PRO A 7 -29.88 -43.04 10.41
N ILE A 8 -28.73 -42.86 11.07
CA ILE A 8 -28.00 -41.59 11.07
C ILE A 8 -27.40 -41.29 9.69
N VAL A 9 -26.87 -42.31 9.01
CA VAL A 9 -26.26 -42.14 7.68
C VAL A 9 -27.32 -41.78 6.64
N LEU A 10 -28.52 -42.35 6.75
CA LEU A 10 -29.67 -42.02 5.91
C LEU A 10 -30.12 -40.57 6.11
N LEU A 11 -30.16 -40.08 7.34
CA LEU A 11 -30.51 -38.69 7.66
C LEU A 11 -29.51 -37.70 7.04
N ILE A 12 -28.21 -37.97 7.14
CA ILE A 12 -27.16 -37.10 6.61
C ILE A 12 -27.24 -37.01 5.07
N VAL A 13 -27.43 -38.15 4.40
CA VAL A 13 -27.59 -38.18 2.94
C VAL A 13 -28.86 -37.42 2.52
N PHE A 14 -29.95 -37.56 3.29
CA PHE A 14 -31.20 -36.83 3.03
C PHE A 14 -31.02 -35.31 3.20
N LEU A 15 -30.33 -34.85 4.25
CA LEU A 15 -30.06 -33.43 4.48
C LEU A 15 -29.14 -32.83 3.40
N MET A 16 -28.14 -33.57 2.93
CA MET A 16 -27.28 -33.10 1.83
C MET A 16 -28.04 -33.01 0.51
N ALA A 17 -28.90 -33.99 0.20
CA ALA A 17 -29.74 -33.94 -1.00
C ALA A 17 -30.76 -32.79 -0.94
N PHE A 18 -31.39 -32.57 0.21
CA PHE A 18 -32.34 -31.47 0.40
C PHE A 18 -31.67 -30.10 0.35
N GLY A 19 -30.49 -29.96 0.94
CA GLY A 19 -29.69 -28.73 0.91
C GLY A 19 -29.29 -28.36 -0.53
N SER A 20 -28.82 -29.33 -1.31
CA SER A 20 -28.46 -29.13 -2.72
C SER A 20 -29.66 -28.73 -3.57
N TYR A 21 -30.82 -29.38 -3.37
CA TYR A 21 -32.06 -29.04 -4.07
C TYR A 21 -32.56 -27.63 -3.74
N TYR A 22 -32.51 -27.23 -2.46
CA TYR A 22 -32.94 -25.90 -2.03
C TYR A 22 -32.03 -24.79 -2.58
N PHE A 23 -30.72 -25.06 -2.69
CA PHE A 23 -29.76 -24.11 -3.25
C PHE A 23 -29.91 -23.94 -4.76
N GLN A 24 -30.22 -25.02 -5.50
CA GLN A 24 -30.51 -24.94 -6.94
C GLN A 24 -31.80 -24.15 -7.23
N LYS A 25 -32.86 -24.35 -6.43
CA LYS A 25 -34.14 -23.64 -6.62
C LYS A 25 -34.02 -22.12 -6.48
N ARG A 26 -33.13 -21.61 -5.61
CA ARG A 26 -32.90 -20.16 -5.44
C ARG A 26 -32.17 -19.49 -6.61
N ARG A 27 -31.51 -20.24 -7.50
CA ARG A 27 -30.82 -19.67 -8.67
C ARG A 27 -31.73 -19.46 -9.89
N LEU A 28 -32.98 -19.94 -9.84
CA LEU A 28 -33.90 -19.88 -10.98
C LEU A 28 -34.99 -18.80 -10.86
N THR A 29 -35.02 -18.02 -9.78
CA THR A 29 -35.86 -16.82 -9.71
C THR A 29 -35.13 -15.66 -10.37
N PRO A 30 -35.56 -15.17 -11.56
CA PRO A 30 -35.01 -13.97 -12.15
C PRO A 30 -35.27 -12.77 -11.22
N PRO A 31 -34.33 -11.81 -11.13
CA PRO A 31 -34.51 -10.62 -10.32
C PRO A 31 -35.75 -9.86 -10.78
N SER A 32 -36.61 -9.50 -9.82
CA SER A 32 -37.78 -8.66 -10.06
C SER A 32 -37.36 -7.36 -10.73
N PRO A 33 -38.02 -6.92 -11.81
CA PRO A 33 -37.74 -5.62 -12.42
C PRO A 33 -38.04 -4.51 -11.40
N PRO A 34 -37.25 -3.42 -11.38
CA PRO A 34 -37.49 -2.33 -10.47
C PRO A 34 -38.84 -1.67 -10.76
N ALA A 35 -39.67 -1.56 -9.72
CA ALA A 35 -40.95 -0.89 -9.78
C ALA A 35 -40.72 0.61 -10.08
N SER A 36 -41.16 1.04 -11.27
CA SER A 36 -41.38 2.44 -11.57
C SER A 36 -42.50 2.97 -10.67
N LYS A 37 -42.16 3.93 -9.81
CA LYS A 37 -43.10 4.89 -9.23
C LYS A 37 -42.53 6.29 -9.42
N GLN A 38 -43.11 7.01 -10.39
CA GLN A 38 -43.29 8.45 -10.26
C GLN A 38 -44.35 8.68 -9.19
N GLU A 39 -44.03 9.48 -8.18
CA GLU A 39 -44.89 10.59 -7.75
C GLU A 39 -44.12 11.50 -6.79
N GLY A 40 -44.30 12.80 -7.00
CA GLY A 40 -43.53 13.87 -6.37
C GLY A 40 -43.79 14.05 -4.88
N GLY A 41 -42.80 14.67 -4.23
CA GLY A 41 -42.91 15.11 -2.85
C GLY A 41 -41.69 15.90 -2.42
N LYS A 42 -41.84 17.22 -2.42
CA LYS A 42 -41.13 18.24 -1.63
C LYS A 42 -39.61 18.10 -1.44
N ALA A 43 -38.92 19.03 -2.11
CA ALA A 43 -37.55 19.43 -1.85
C ALA A 43 -37.30 19.71 -0.35
N THR A 44 -36.56 18.80 0.30
CA THR A 44 -35.80 19.11 1.51
C THR A 44 -34.37 19.31 1.05
N LYS A 45 -33.88 20.56 1.11
CA LYS A 45 -32.50 20.93 0.80
C LYS A 45 -31.58 20.29 1.86
N GLU A 46 -31.16 19.08 1.61
CA GLU A 46 -30.03 18.48 2.32
C GLU A 46 -28.75 19.09 1.75
N LYS A 47 -28.02 19.80 2.61
CA LYS A 47 -26.74 20.43 2.29
C LYS A 47 -25.76 19.35 1.87
N VAL A 48 -25.57 19.20 0.57
CA VAL A 48 -24.38 18.59 -0.01
C VAL A 48 -23.18 19.33 0.58
N GLY A 49 -22.42 18.62 1.42
CA GLY A 49 -21.13 19.09 1.92
C GLY A 49 -20.26 19.40 0.71
N GLU A 50 -19.98 20.68 0.55
CA GLU A 50 -19.10 21.24 -0.47
C GLU A 50 -17.74 20.54 -0.36
N ILE A 51 -17.39 19.72 -1.35
CA ILE A 51 -16.04 19.18 -1.51
C ILE A 51 -15.15 20.37 -1.88
N LYS A 52 -14.55 21.01 -0.89
CA LYS A 52 -13.45 21.94 -1.11
C LYS A 52 -12.25 21.13 -1.59
N ILE A 53 -12.01 21.14 -2.90
CA ILE A 53 -10.70 20.86 -3.47
C ILE A 53 -9.79 22.00 -3.00
N VAL A 54 -9.08 21.80 -1.89
CA VAL A 54 -8.02 22.73 -1.45
C VAL A 54 -6.79 22.46 -2.32
N ALA A 55 -6.83 23.00 -3.53
CA ALA A 55 -5.66 23.20 -4.38
C ALA A 55 -5.72 24.62 -4.93
N LYS A 56 -5.84 25.61 -4.04
CA LYS A 56 -5.46 26.98 -4.31
C LYS A 56 -5.26 27.69 -2.98
N GLU A 57 -4.00 27.94 -2.67
CA GLU A 57 -3.57 28.78 -1.57
C GLU A 57 -4.09 30.20 -1.84
N GLU A 58 -5.11 30.64 -1.10
CA GLU A 58 -5.48 32.05 -1.04
C GLU A 58 -4.59 32.68 0.05
N ILE A 59 -3.39 33.06 -0.36
CA ILE A 59 -2.40 33.72 0.49
C ILE A 59 -2.88 35.15 0.76
N ALA A 60 -3.17 35.46 2.01
CA ALA A 60 -3.48 36.81 2.46
C ALA A 60 -2.32 37.77 2.12
N PRO A 61 -2.60 39.01 1.66
CA PRO A 61 -1.54 39.90 1.21
C PRO A 61 -0.95 40.66 2.40
N ALA A 62 0.20 40.20 2.90
CA ALA A 62 1.14 41.04 3.64
C ALA A 62 2.56 40.44 3.56
N THR A 63 3.49 41.16 2.92
CA THR A 63 4.95 40.90 2.92
C THR A 63 5.45 39.63 2.21
N SER A 64 4.69 39.10 1.24
CA SER A 64 4.73 37.70 0.80
C SER A 64 5.80 37.29 -0.21
N ASP A 65 6.39 38.19 -0.99
CA ASP A 65 7.14 37.76 -2.19
C ASP A 65 8.43 37.00 -1.87
N THR A 66 9.18 37.41 -0.85
CA THR A 66 10.42 36.73 -0.45
C THR A 66 10.15 35.35 0.15
N ARG A 67 9.09 35.21 0.96
CA ARG A 67 8.72 33.93 1.59
C ARG A 67 8.18 32.93 0.58
N VAL A 68 7.36 33.39 -0.36
CA VAL A 68 6.85 32.55 -1.45
C VAL A 68 8.00 32.11 -2.36
N ALA A 69 8.92 33.02 -2.71
CA ALA A 69 10.09 32.68 -3.52
C ALA A 69 11.02 31.68 -2.81
N GLU A 70 11.23 31.83 -1.50
CA GLU A 70 12.07 30.93 -0.71
C GLU A 70 11.42 29.55 -0.52
N ALA A 71 10.11 29.49 -0.32
CA ALA A 71 9.34 28.24 -0.30
C ALA A 71 9.38 27.53 -1.66
N GLN A 72 9.21 28.26 -2.77
CA GLN A 72 9.34 27.72 -4.12
C GLN A 72 10.75 27.19 -4.40
N LYS A 73 11.79 27.95 -4.01
CA LYS A 73 13.19 27.51 -4.12
C LYS A 73 13.43 26.22 -3.34
N THR A 74 12.86 26.10 -2.14
CA THR A 74 12.95 24.89 -1.32
C THR A 74 12.29 23.71 -2.03
N ILE A 75 11.06 23.86 -2.53
CA ILE A 75 10.34 22.81 -3.27
C ILE A 75 11.12 22.36 -4.51
N LEU A 76 11.63 23.32 -5.31
CA LEU A 76 12.41 23.00 -6.50
C LEU A 76 13.70 22.25 -6.15
N HIS A 77 14.37 22.63 -5.07
CA HIS A 77 15.55 21.91 -4.59
C HIS A 77 15.21 20.48 -4.15
N LEU A 78 14.14 20.30 -3.36
CA LEU A 78 13.65 18.98 -2.94
C LEU A 78 13.34 18.07 -4.15
N MET A 79 12.66 18.61 -5.16
CA MET A 79 12.35 17.89 -6.39
C MET A 79 13.62 17.54 -7.18
N ALA A 80 14.64 18.41 -7.18
CA ALA A 80 15.93 18.13 -7.80
C ALA A 80 16.66 16.96 -7.11
N GLU A 81 16.48 16.82 -5.79
CA GLU A 81 16.95 15.66 -5.01
C GLU A 81 16.01 14.43 -5.09
N GLY A 82 14.96 14.52 -5.91
CA GLY A 82 14.01 13.44 -6.16
C GLY A 82 12.98 13.22 -5.06
N VAL A 83 12.83 14.16 -4.12
CA VAL A 83 11.74 14.18 -3.14
C VAL A 83 10.46 14.61 -3.84
N ILE A 84 9.43 13.77 -3.79
CA ILE A 84 8.19 13.99 -4.54
C ILE A 84 7.03 14.20 -3.56
N PRO A 85 6.26 15.29 -3.69
CA PRO A 85 5.06 15.49 -2.89
C PRO A 85 3.99 14.46 -3.27
N ILE A 86 3.36 13.88 -2.25
CA ILE A 86 2.24 12.96 -2.41
C ILE A 86 0.95 13.79 -2.39
N PRO A 87 0.06 13.66 -3.39
CA PRO A 87 -1.25 14.29 -3.35
C PRO A 87 -2.04 13.82 -2.14
N THR A 88 -2.32 14.75 -1.22
CA THR A 88 -3.04 14.47 0.03
C THR A 88 -4.33 15.27 0.13
N GLN A 89 -5.31 14.75 0.89
CA GLN A 89 -6.51 15.47 1.32
C GLN A 89 -6.47 15.64 2.84
N GLN A 90 -6.71 16.85 3.35
CA GLN A 90 -6.86 17.05 4.79
C GLN A 90 -8.18 16.42 5.25
N VAL A 91 -8.11 15.47 6.18
CA VAL A 91 -9.26 14.85 6.83
C VAL A 91 -9.08 14.97 8.33
N ASN A 92 -9.83 15.88 8.96
CA ASN A 92 -9.62 16.27 10.37
C ASN A 92 -8.18 16.77 10.60
N SER A 93 -7.45 16.18 11.53
CA SER A 93 -6.03 16.46 11.84
C SER A 93 -5.04 15.62 11.03
N ASN A 94 -5.52 14.85 10.04
CA ASN A 94 -4.70 13.90 9.31
C ASN A 94 -4.62 14.27 7.81
N LEU A 95 -3.54 13.85 7.18
CA LEU A 95 -3.35 13.85 5.73
C LEU A 95 -3.73 12.47 5.20
N ARG A 96 -4.77 12.44 4.36
CA ARG A 96 -5.21 11.24 3.65
C ARG A 96 -4.54 11.14 2.29
N PHE A 97 -3.93 10.01 1.98
CA PHE A 97 -3.49 9.67 0.63
C PHE A 97 -3.80 8.20 0.31
N ILE A 98 -3.71 7.84 -0.97
CA ILE A 98 -3.97 6.49 -1.44
C ILE A 98 -2.66 5.79 -1.81
N VAL A 99 -2.48 4.58 -1.31
CA VAL A 99 -1.40 3.67 -1.71
C VAL A 99 -1.96 2.57 -2.60
N LYS A 100 -1.28 2.25 -3.70
CA LYS A 100 -1.65 1.15 -4.60
C LYS A 100 -0.47 0.24 -4.92
N PRO A 101 -0.57 -1.08 -4.73
CA PRO A 101 0.36 -2.01 -5.36
C PRO A 101 0.15 -2.00 -6.88
N ASN A 102 1.24 -2.10 -7.63
CA ASN A 102 1.20 -2.12 -9.09
C ASN A 102 2.20 -3.12 -9.65
N PRO A 103 1.74 -4.34 -10.00
CA PRO A 103 2.56 -5.30 -10.72
C PRO A 103 3.03 -4.71 -12.06
N ILE A 104 4.34 -4.76 -12.31
CA ILE A 104 4.97 -4.27 -13.53
C ILE A 104 5.90 -5.32 -14.11
N GLY A 105 5.76 -5.55 -15.41
CA GLY A 105 6.54 -6.55 -16.13
C GLY A 105 7.99 -6.08 -16.29
N PHE A 106 8.92 -6.97 -16.02
CA PHE A 106 10.34 -6.78 -16.26
C PHE A 106 10.85 -7.90 -17.16
N HIS A 107 11.49 -7.51 -18.26
CA HIS A 107 12.10 -8.48 -19.15
C HIS A 107 13.30 -9.12 -18.45
N CYS A 108 13.24 -10.43 -18.28
CA CYS A 108 14.34 -11.24 -17.76
C CYS A 108 14.88 -10.93 -16.37
N ALA A 109 14.02 -10.41 -15.51
CA ALA A 109 14.31 -10.33 -14.09
C ALA A 109 13.08 -10.76 -13.30
N ALA A 110 13.25 -11.78 -12.45
CA ALA A 110 12.26 -12.08 -11.42
C ALA A 110 12.21 -10.94 -10.40
N GLY A 111 11.05 -10.75 -9.80
CA GLY A 111 10.80 -9.65 -8.90
C GLY A 111 9.96 -10.01 -7.69
N ASP A 112 9.61 -8.99 -6.93
CA ASP A 112 8.87 -9.12 -5.67
C ASP A 112 7.55 -9.85 -5.88
N PHE A 113 6.84 -9.56 -6.98
CA PHE A 113 5.55 -10.18 -7.27
C PHE A 113 5.69 -11.68 -7.60
N ASP A 114 6.79 -12.13 -8.19
CA ASP A 114 7.04 -13.55 -8.43
C ASP A 114 7.25 -14.30 -7.12
N ILE A 115 7.98 -13.71 -6.16
CA ILE A 115 8.10 -14.28 -4.80
C ILE A 115 6.73 -14.40 -4.16
N MET A 116 5.89 -13.37 -4.29
CA MET A 116 4.54 -13.39 -3.74
C MET A 116 3.68 -14.48 -4.38
N GLN A 117 3.83 -14.75 -5.68
CA GLN A 117 3.20 -15.89 -6.34
C GLN A 117 3.64 -17.22 -5.74
N VAL A 118 4.95 -17.39 -5.53
CA VAL A 118 5.51 -18.58 -4.89
C VAL A 118 4.95 -18.75 -3.47
N MET A 119 4.92 -17.69 -2.65
CA MET A 119 4.41 -17.75 -1.26
C MET A 119 2.94 -18.16 -1.14
N THR A 120 2.16 -17.90 -2.18
CA THR A 120 0.71 -17.97 -2.12
C THR A 120 0.19 -19.34 -2.55
N THR A 121 -0.59 -20.00 -1.68
CA THR A 121 -1.30 -21.23 -2.05
C THR A 121 -2.65 -20.97 -2.73
N SER A 122 -3.27 -19.83 -2.44
CA SER A 122 -4.53 -19.38 -3.03
C SER A 122 -4.50 -17.88 -3.34
N PRO A 123 -4.86 -17.44 -4.56
CA PRO A 123 -4.75 -16.04 -4.97
C PRO A 123 -5.66 -15.09 -4.17
N THR A 124 -6.61 -15.62 -3.39
CA THR A 124 -7.49 -14.84 -2.51
C THR A 124 -7.04 -14.82 -1.05
N SER A 125 -6.00 -15.58 -0.69
CA SER A 125 -5.45 -15.58 0.67
C SER A 125 -4.75 -14.25 0.96
N LYS A 126 -5.12 -13.62 2.09
CA LYS A 126 -4.58 -12.33 2.52
C LYS A 126 -3.38 -12.53 3.43
N ILE A 127 -2.24 -12.87 2.82
CA ILE A 127 -0.97 -13.15 3.52
C ILE A 127 0.06 -12.03 3.35
N PHE A 128 -0.27 -10.96 2.64
CA PHE A 128 0.61 -9.81 2.49
C PHE A 128 0.02 -8.61 3.19
N THR A 129 0.85 -7.80 3.83
CA THR A 129 0.41 -6.58 4.50
C THR A 129 1.16 -5.41 3.90
N ILE A 130 0.40 -4.39 3.46
CA ILE A 130 0.95 -3.05 3.21
C ILE A 130 0.68 -2.24 4.48
N SER A 131 1.70 -1.60 5.04
CA SER A 131 1.57 -0.77 6.24
C SER A 131 2.32 0.55 6.10
N VAL A 132 1.78 1.58 6.75
CA VAL A 132 2.46 2.85 6.99
C VAL A 132 2.65 2.99 8.49
N GLU A 133 3.91 3.09 8.91
CA GLU A 133 4.31 3.00 10.31
C GLU A 133 5.25 4.15 10.65
N SER A 134 5.12 4.75 11.83
CA SER A 134 6.07 5.75 12.29
C SER A 134 7.48 5.17 12.38
N MET A 135 8.48 5.95 11.98
CA MET A 135 9.90 5.59 12.14
C MET A 135 10.40 5.82 13.58
N ASP A 136 9.61 6.56 14.38
CA ASP A 136 9.70 6.64 15.83
C ASP A 136 8.92 5.50 16.49
N LYS A 137 9.43 4.99 17.60
CA LYS A 137 8.84 3.83 18.28
C LYS A 137 7.42 4.16 18.77
N GLY A 138 6.42 3.53 18.16
CA GLY A 138 5.06 3.38 18.71
C GLY A 138 4.10 4.55 18.52
N ALA A 139 4.42 5.56 17.72
CA ALA A 139 3.57 6.76 17.60
C ALA A 139 2.38 6.59 16.64
N PHE A 140 2.54 5.81 15.57
CA PHE A 140 1.50 5.65 14.54
C PHE A 140 1.69 4.38 13.71
N GLN A 141 0.59 3.70 13.39
CA GLN A 141 0.55 2.59 12.46
C GLN A 141 -0.83 2.47 11.82
N THR A 142 -0.86 2.27 10.51
CA THR A 142 -2.02 1.81 9.77
C THR A 142 -1.61 0.74 8.78
N SER A 143 -2.49 -0.22 8.50
CA SER A 143 -2.18 -1.32 7.60
C SER A 143 -3.41 -1.90 6.94
N GLN A 144 -3.20 -2.54 5.80
CA GLN A 144 -4.20 -3.28 5.07
C GLN A 144 -3.61 -4.60 4.58
N ALA A 145 -4.35 -5.68 4.78
CA ALA A 145 -4.00 -7.00 4.29
C ALA A 145 -4.49 -7.20 2.85
N TYR A 146 -3.63 -7.78 2.03
CA TYR A 146 -3.78 -7.98 0.60
C TYR A 146 -3.58 -9.44 0.22
N SER A 147 -4.38 -9.87 -0.74
CA SER A 147 -4.14 -11.08 -1.52
C SER A 147 -3.49 -10.77 -2.87
N LEU A 148 -2.97 -11.78 -3.58
CA LEU A 148 -2.49 -11.58 -4.95
C LEU A 148 -3.58 -11.04 -5.89
N SER A 149 -4.84 -11.47 -5.69
CA SER A 149 -5.98 -10.96 -6.46
C SER A 149 -6.22 -9.47 -6.21
N ASP A 150 -6.09 -9.02 -4.95
CA ASP A 150 -6.21 -7.61 -4.60
C ASP A 150 -5.10 -6.78 -5.27
N MET A 151 -3.86 -7.31 -5.29
CA MET A 151 -2.72 -6.64 -5.91
C MET A 151 -2.78 -6.61 -7.44
N GLY A 152 -3.20 -7.71 -8.08
CA GLY A 152 -3.43 -7.76 -9.52
C GLY A 152 -4.51 -6.77 -9.97
N LYS A 153 -5.52 -6.52 -9.11
CA LYS A 153 -6.55 -5.50 -9.32
C LYS A 153 -6.14 -4.10 -8.85
N LYS A 154 -4.93 -3.94 -8.31
CA LYS A 154 -4.39 -2.67 -7.79
C LYS A 154 -5.31 -2.04 -6.73
N ALA A 155 -5.86 -2.86 -5.83
CA ALA A 155 -6.80 -2.42 -4.82
C ALA A 155 -6.19 -1.30 -3.94
N PRO A 156 -6.88 -0.16 -3.75
CA PRO A 156 -6.33 0.96 -2.99
C PRO A 156 -6.30 0.69 -1.48
N PHE A 157 -5.34 1.32 -0.81
CA PHE A 157 -5.25 1.47 0.64
C PHE A 157 -5.24 2.95 0.98
N ALA A 158 -6.30 3.41 1.66
CA ALA A 158 -6.36 4.78 2.16
C ALA A 158 -5.58 4.89 3.48
N VAL A 159 -4.62 5.80 3.51
CA VAL A 159 -3.72 6.03 4.64
C VAL A 159 -4.03 7.40 5.22
N ASP A 160 -4.28 7.48 6.53
CA ASP A 160 -4.48 8.72 7.28
C ASP A 160 -3.30 8.95 8.22
N VAL A 161 -2.28 9.68 7.79
CA VAL A 161 -1.14 10.03 8.65
C VAL A 161 -1.40 11.34 9.41
N PRO A 162 -0.90 11.52 10.64
CA PRO A 162 -0.93 12.83 11.31
C PRO A 162 -0.35 13.93 10.42
N SER A 163 -0.96 15.12 10.40
CA SER A 163 -0.46 16.25 9.61
C SER A 163 0.78 16.93 10.24
N ALA A 164 1.08 16.60 11.50
CA ALA A 164 2.29 17.05 12.18
C ALA A 164 3.55 16.47 11.52
N ASP A 165 4.63 17.25 11.58
CA ASP A 165 5.94 16.84 11.07
C ASP A 165 6.36 15.48 11.64
N GLY A 166 6.87 14.61 10.78
CA GLY A 166 7.40 13.31 11.21
C GLY A 166 7.74 12.38 10.06
N ALA A 167 8.48 11.32 10.37
CA ALA A 167 8.89 10.31 9.41
C ALA A 167 8.13 8.99 9.57
N TYR A 168 7.79 8.39 8.43
CA TYR A 168 7.04 7.14 8.34
C TYR A 168 7.70 6.20 7.34
N GLY A 169 7.58 4.89 7.56
CA GLY A 169 7.95 3.88 6.58
C GLY A 169 6.70 3.32 5.91
N LEU A 170 6.71 3.25 4.58
CA LEU A 170 5.78 2.44 3.80
C LEU A 170 6.41 1.07 3.57
N TYR A 171 5.75 0.03 4.06
CA TYR A 171 6.23 -1.34 4.02
C TYR A 171 5.29 -2.24 3.22
N LEU A 172 5.87 -3.29 2.62
CA LEU A 172 5.15 -4.50 2.21
C LEU A 172 5.87 -5.68 2.85
N CYS A 173 5.14 -6.54 3.56
CA CYS A 173 5.71 -7.76 4.14
C CYS A 173 4.81 -8.98 3.92
N ILE A 174 5.40 -10.16 4.06
CA ILE A 174 4.70 -11.43 4.16
C ILE A 174 4.27 -11.60 5.62
N ASP A 175 2.96 -11.60 5.85
CA ASP A 175 2.33 -11.58 7.16
C ASP A 175 1.22 -12.63 7.25
N SER A 176 1.58 -13.91 7.11
CA SER A 176 0.63 -15.02 7.20
C SER A 176 -0.02 -15.13 8.58
N GLN A 177 0.59 -14.54 9.61
CA GLN A 177 0.07 -14.48 10.97
C GLN A 177 -0.81 -13.24 11.23
N GLN A 178 -0.98 -12.35 10.24
CA GLN A 178 -1.79 -11.13 10.32
C GLN A 178 -1.45 -10.23 11.51
N LYS A 179 -0.15 -10.10 11.81
CA LYS A 179 0.38 -9.19 12.83
C LYS A 179 0.17 -7.72 12.47
N LYS A 180 -0.06 -7.41 11.19
CA LYS A 180 -0.33 -6.07 10.66
C LYS A 180 0.83 -5.07 10.79
N LEU A 181 2.00 -5.54 11.23
CA LEU A 181 3.20 -4.77 11.54
C LEU A 181 4.38 -5.33 10.74
N CYS A 182 4.95 -4.52 9.85
CA CYS A 182 6.05 -4.90 8.98
C CYS A 182 7.40 -4.31 9.41
N SER A 183 7.46 -3.23 10.20
CA SER A 183 8.74 -2.63 10.61
C SER A 183 9.62 -3.56 11.44
N THR A 184 9.00 -4.50 12.17
CA THR A 184 9.69 -5.51 12.99
C THR A 184 10.09 -6.75 12.21
N SER A 185 9.62 -6.91 10.99
CA SER A 185 10.00 -8.03 10.14
C SER A 185 11.43 -7.84 9.62
N PRO A 186 12.23 -8.93 9.56
CA PRO A 186 13.51 -8.89 8.87
C PRO A 186 13.32 -8.60 7.39
N ASN A 187 14.28 -7.93 6.77
CA ASN A 187 14.27 -7.71 5.32
C ASN A 187 14.56 -9.03 4.59
N LEU A 188 13.89 -9.27 3.47
CA LEU A 188 14.16 -10.44 2.64
C LEU A 188 15.57 -10.38 2.04
N ASP A 189 16.30 -11.51 2.12
CA ASP A 189 17.65 -11.62 1.56
C ASP A 189 17.62 -11.73 0.02
N PRO A 190 18.36 -10.89 -0.73
CA PRO A 190 18.50 -10.93 -2.20
C PRO A 190 18.79 -12.31 -2.79
N HIS A 191 19.46 -13.20 -2.06
CA HIS A 191 19.74 -14.56 -2.49
C HIS A 191 18.50 -15.46 -2.60
N THR A 192 17.36 -15.03 -2.03
CA THR A 192 16.09 -15.78 -2.08
C THR A 192 15.54 -15.88 -3.50
N TRP A 193 15.77 -14.88 -4.35
CA TRP A 193 15.24 -14.81 -5.72
C TRP A 193 15.76 -15.92 -6.65
N GLY A 194 16.87 -16.58 -6.32
CA GLY A 194 17.46 -17.67 -7.10
C GLY A 194 17.22 -19.08 -6.54
N GLN A 195 16.43 -19.22 -5.47
CA GLN A 195 16.17 -20.51 -4.84
C GLN A 195 14.96 -21.24 -5.47
N SER A 196 14.82 -22.53 -5.18
CA SER A 196 13.62 -23.29 -5.57
C SER A 196 12.40 -22.81 -4.79
N ASP A 197 11.20 -22.97 -5.36
CA ASP A 197 9.93 -22.54 -4.74
C ASP A 197 9.76 -22.96 -3.28
N LYS A 198 10.15 -24.20 -2.96
CA LYS A 198 10.08 -24.72 -1.58
C LYS A 198 10.99 -23.93 -0.64
N LYS A 199 12.23 -23.68 -1.05
CA LYS A 199 13.21 -22.97 -0.24
C LYS A 199 12.88 -21.47 -0.14
N THR A 200 12.39 -20.87 -1.22
CA THR A 200 11.83 -19.51 -1.22
C THR A 200 10.71 -19.37 -0.20
N LYS A 201 9.78 -20.33 -0.13
CA LYS A 201 8.72 -20.36 0.90
C LYS A 201 9.25 -20.34 2.32
N GLU A 202 10.22 -21.19 2.60
CA GLU A 202 10.83 -21.30 3.93
C GLU A 202 11.60 -20.04 4.31
N MET A 203 12.29 -19.41 3.35
CA MET A 203 13.14 -18.24 3.59
C MET A 203 12.38 -16.92 3.64
N ALA A 204 11.29 -16.77 2.89
CA ALA A 204 10.60 -15.49 2.76
C ALA A 204 9.47 -15.26 3.79
N GLU A 205 8.97 -16.32 4.43
CA GLU A 205 7.90 -16.23 5.41
C GLU A 205 8.24 -15.22 6.53
N GLY A 206 7.34 -14.27 6.81
CA GLY A 206 7.53 -13.26 7.85
C GLY A 206 8.47 -12.11 7.51
N HIS A 207 8.98 -12.01 6.28
CA HIS A 207 9.95 -10.99 5.86
C HIS A 207 9.30 -9.78 5.19
N THR A 208 9.97 -8.64 5.29
CA THR A 208 9.69 -7.43 4.51
C THR A 208 10.20 -7.61 3.09
N LEU A 209 9.36 -7.31 2.10
CA LEU A 209 9.67 -7.32 0.67
C LEU A 209 9.98 -5.91 0.14
N TYR A 210 9.41 -4.88 0.78
CA TYR A 210 9.48 -3.51 0.31
C TYR A 210 9.61 -2.53 1.46
N PHE A 211 10.37 -1.47 1.23
CA PHE A 211 10.43 -0.31 2.11
C PHE A 211 10.57 0.99 1.31
N GLN A 212 9.86 2.02 1.75
CA GLN A 212 10.06 3.40 1.31
C GLN A 212 9.91 4.37 2.48
N LEU A 213 10.83 5.34 2.60
CA LEU A 213 10.70 6.43 3.55
C LEU A 213 9.70 7.48 3.05
N LEU A 214 8.76 7.82 3.92
CA LEU A 214 7.83 8.93 3.76
C LEU A 214 8.11 9.97 4.85
N VAL A 215 7.90 11.25 4.53
CA VAL A 215 8.06 12.34 5.49
C VAL A 215 6.86 13.25 5.39
N VAL A 216 6.25 13.59 6.52
CA VAL A 216 5.31 14.70 6.61
C VAL A 216 6.09 15.92 7.06
N LYS A 217 6.00 17.02 6.31
CA LYS A 217 6.62 18.29 6.64
C LYS A 217 5.72 19.43 6.21
N ASN A 218 5.45 20.38 7.11
CA ASN A 218 4.60 21.55 6.82
C ASN A 218 3.22 21.15 6.24
N ASN A 219 2.58 20.13 6.83
CA ASN A 219 1.29 19.56 6.38
C ASN A 219 1.28 18.98 4.95
N ILE A 220 2.44 18.60 4.40
CA ILE A 220 2.53 17.91 3.11
C ILE A 220 3.26 16.58 3.34
N ALA A 221 2.74 15.50 2.76
CA ALA A 221 3.42 14.21 2.74
C ALA A 221 4.34 14.13 1.51
N TYR A 222 5.55 13.64 1.71
CA TYR A 222 6.57 13.45 0.68
C TYR A 222 7.03 12.01 0.67
N VAL A 223 7.32 11.49 -0.52
CA VAL A 223 8.09 10.27 -0.69
C VAL A 223 9.55 10.66 -0.95
N ILE A 224 10.45 10.11 -0.13
CA ILE A 224 11.90 10.22 -0.35
C ILE A 224 12.29 9.05 -1.26
N PRO A 225 13.07 9.22 -2.34
CA PRO A 225 13.31 8.16 -3.32
C PRO A 225 14.15 6.99 -2.74
N GLY A 226 14.26 5.86 -3.44
CA GLY A 226 14.88 4.63 -2.90
C GLY A 226 15.86 3.86 -3.81
N ALA A 227 16.06 4.28 -5.07
CA ALA A 227 16.67 3.39 -6.08
C ALA A 227 18.18 3.56 -6.36
N LYS A 228 18.83 4.62 -5.90
CA LYS A 228 20.25 4.93 -6.20
C LYS A 228 21.08 5.23 -4.96
N TRP A 229 21.05 4.33 -3.98
CA TRP A 229 21.61 4.59 -2.65
C TRP A 229 22.88 3.79 -2.40
N GLY A 230 23.83 4.47 -1.77
CA GLY A 230 25.11 3.95 -1.30
C GLY A 230 25.69 5.00 -0.36
N LYS A 231 26.65 4.62 0.48
CA LYS A 231 27.18 5.50 1.56
C LYS A 231 27.49 6.94 1.10
N GLN A 232 28.12 7.10 -0.07
CA GLN A 232 28.45 8.43 -0.62
C GLN A 232 27.20 9.25 -1.01
N ASN A 233 26.17 8.61 -1.58
CA ASN A 233 24.93 9.28 -1.93
C ASN A 233 24.09 9.60 -0.69
N LEU A 234 24.18 8.78 0.36
CA LEU A 234 23.53 9.03 1.64
C LEU A 234 24.12 10.24 2.35
N GLU A 235 25.45 10.38 2.37
CA GLU A 235 26.12 11.56 2.93
C GLU A 235 25.68 12.83 2.21
N LYS A 236 25.72 12.82 0.87
CA LYS A 236 25.25 13.94 0.05
C LYS A 236 23.79 14.27 0.35
N LEU A 237 22.91 13.28 0.35
CA LEU A 237 21.50 13.54 0.62
C LEU A 237 21.24 14.01 2.05
N THR A 238 22.01 13.52 3.03
CA THR A 238 21.92 14.00 4.40
C THR A 238 22.39 15.45 4.49
N GLN A 239 23.37 15.87 3.67
CA GLN A 239 23.74 17.28 3.56
C GLN A 239 22.65 18.12 2.91
N ASP A 240 22.04 17.63 1.82
CA ASP A 240 21.05 18.37 1.03
C ASP A 240 19.68 18.44 1.74
N LEU A 241 19.19 17.31 2.26
CA LEU A 241 17.89 17.20 2.92
C LEU A 241 17.95 17.36 4.43
N GLY A 242 19.11 17.13 5.08
CA GLY A 242 19.23 17.15 6.53
C GLY A 242 18.72 18.43 7.19
N PRO A 243 19.09 19.63 6.71
CA PRO A 243 18.57 20.88 7.24
C PRO A 243 17.04 20.99 7.15
N TRP A 244 16.44 20.47 6.07
CA TRP A 244 14.99 20.47 5.87
C TRP A 244 14.27 19.44 6.73
N LEU A 245 14.83 18.23 6.86
CA LEU A 245 14.32 17.15 7.70
C LEU A 245 14.47 17.45 9.19
N GLY A 246 15.49 18.22 9.57
CA GLY A 246 15.82 18.51 10.97
C GLY A 246 16.02 17.21 11.77
N PRO A 247 15.28 16.99 12.87
CA PRO A 247 15.40 15.77 13.68
C PRO A 247 15.15 14.46 12.93
N ASP A 248 14.40 14.50 11.82
CA ASP A 248 14.05 13.32 11.03
C ASP A 248 15.18 12.87 10.09
N ALA A 249 16.25 13.66 9.95
CA ALA A 249 17.41 13.31 9.11
C ALA A 249 18.05 11.96 9.50
N LYS A 250 17.98 11.60 10.79
CA LYS A 250 18.43 10.29 11.32
C LYS A 250 17.76 9.08 10.65
N TYR A 251 16.62 9.27 9.97
CA TYR A 251 15.91 8.19 9.28
C TYR A 251 16.42 7.91 7.88
N LEU A 252 17.23 8.80 7.30
CA LEU A 252 17.91 8.53 6.04
C LEU A 252 18.87 7.34 6.18
N GLU A 253 19.57 7.22 7.30
CA GLU A 253 20.43 6.08 7.60
C GLU A 253 19.65 4.76 7.72
N LYS A 254 18.51 4.79 8.45
CA LYS A 254 17.63 3.62 8.56
C LYS A 254 17.08 3.19 7.20
N MET A 255 16.75 4.15 6.35
CA MET A 255 16.32 3.87 4.99
C MET A 255 17.44 3.21 4.19
N ASN A 256 18.67 3.73 4.22
CA ASN A 256 19.80 3.12 3.51
C ASN A 256 20.00 1.65 3.90
N ALA A 257 20.01 1.34 5.20
CA ALA A 257 20.14 -0.04 5.68
C ALA A 257 19.03 -0.97 5.15
N LYS A 258 17.81 -0.45 4.95
CA LYS A 258 16.70 -1.23 4.38
C LYS A 258 16.82 -1.39 2.86
N LEU A 259 17.20 -0.32 2.16
CA LEU A 259 17.31 -0.34 0.69
C LEU A 259 18.49 -1.17 0.20
N GLU A 260 19.62 -1.18 0.93
CA GLU A 260 20.76 -2.07 0.64
C GLU A 260 20.34 -3.55 0.69
N ALA A 261 19.43 -3.91 1.60
CA ALA A 261 18.94 -5.28 1.73
C ALA A 261 17.86 -5.64 0.70
N LEU A 262 16.92 -4.73 0.43
CA LEU A 262 15.72 -5.05 -0.37
C LEU A 262 15.86 -4.71 -1.86
N THR A 263 16.72 -3.75 -2.23
CA THR A 263 16.84 -3.23 -3.61
C THR A 263 15.49 -2.97 -4.33
N PRO A 264 14.49 -2.35 -3.67
CA PRO A 264 13.17 -2.19 -4.25
C PRO A 264 13.20 -1.14 -5.35
N LEU A 265 12.24 -1.21 -6.28
CA LEU A 265 11.93 -0.06 -7.11
C LEU A 265 11.26 1.02 -6.24
N PRO A 266 11.54 2.31 -6.44
CA PRO A 266 11.02 3.36 -5.57
C PRO A 266 9.53 3.56 -5.83
N ALA A 267 8.77 3.96 -4.81
CA ALA A 267 7.38 4.30 -5.02
C ALA A 267 7.24 5.50 -5.96
N VAL A 268 6.21 5.48 -6.78
CA VAL A 268 5.96 6.51 -7.80
C VAL A 268 4.62 7.18 -7.53
N VAL A 269 4.58 8.50 -7.58
CA VAL A 269 3.32 9.24 -7.55
C VAL A 269 2.73 9.27 -8.97
N LEU A 270 1.58 8.63 -9.17
CA LEU A 270 0.86 8.57 -10.44
C LEU A 270 -0.54 9.15 -10.27
N GLY A 271 -0.80 10.31 -10.87
CA GLY A 271 -2.07 11.02 -10.68
C GLY A 271 -2.26 11.42 -9.22
N HIS A 272 -3.20 10.76 -8.52
CA HIS A 272 -3.51 10.99 -7.10
C HIS A 272 -3.05 9.86 -6.17
N ASP A 273 -2.34 8.86 -6.69
CA ASP A 273 -1.97 7.66 -5.95
C ASP A 273 -0.46 7.56 -5.74
N LEU A 274 -0.03 7.15 -4.54
CA LEU A 274 1.31 6.64 -4.29
C LEU A 274 1.36 5.16 -4.67
N THR A 275 2.15 4.83 -5.67
CA THR A 275 2.19 3.49 -6.26
C THR A 275 3.43 2.73 -5.82
N ILE A 276 3.24 1.52 -5.29
CA ILE A 276 4.31 0.55 -5.01
C ILE A 276 4.52 -0.31 -6.26
N PRO A 277 5.61 -0.12 -7.02
CA PRO A 277 5.94 -1.00 -8.13
C PRO A 277 6.31 -2.40 -7.63
N LEU A 278 5.68 -3.43 -8.16
CA LEU A 278 5.97 -4.84 -7.85
C LEU A 278 6.47 -5.52 -9.12
N LYS A 279 7.78 -5.75 -9.22
CA LYS A 279 8.38 -6.38 -10.40
C LYS A 279 7.88 -7.82 -10.57
N TYR A 280 7.58 -8.22 -11.79
CA TYR A 280 7.37 -9.63 -12.15
C TYR A 280 8.07 -9.98 -13.47
N LEU A 281 8.43 -11.25 -13.64
CA LEU A 281 9.05 -11.73 -14.86
C LEU A 281 8.05 -11.72 -16.04
N GLU A 282 8.30 -10.87 -17.03
CA GLU A 282 7.50 -10.80 -18.25
C GLU A 282 8.15 -11.56 -19.41
N GLY A 283 7.48 -12.61 -19.87
CA GLY A 283 7.91 -13.42 -21.02
C GLY A 283 8.95 -14.50 -20.70
N LYS A 284 9.50 -15.12 -21.75
CA LYS A 284 10.60 -16.10 -21.64
C LYS A 284 11.94 -15.40 -21.84
N CYS A 285 12.93 -15.81 -21.06
CA CYS A 285 14.32 -15.47 -21.31
C CYS A 285 14.94 -16.49 -22.23
N GLY A 286 15.58 -16.00 -23.29
CA GLY A 286 16.36 -16.83 -24.22
C GLY A 286 17.66 -17.30 -23.62
#